data_AF-A0A7V0UEM5-F1
#
_entry.id   AF-A0A7V0UEM5-F1
#
_cell.length_a   1.000
_cell.length_b   1.000
_cell.length_c   1.000
_cell.angle_alpha   90.00
_cell.angle_beta   90.00
_cell.angle_gamma   90.00
#
_symmetry.space_group_name_H-M   'P 1'
#
loop_
_entity.id
_entity.type
_entity.pdbx_description
1 polymer ?
#
loop_
_entity_poly.entity_id
_entity_poly.type
_entity_poly.pdbx_seq_one_letter_code
_entity_poly.pdbx_strand_id
1 'polypeptide(L)'
;MHYTGNEPVILTRDVQATAVPAGHTVNLPQGTEVIITQALGGSYTLLVPTYGGLFRLSNKDADAIGKEVRPEDLQPRAPLTGEELEKEVWQVLRTCYDPEIPVNIVDLGLIYDMKITALEAGSSRVDVKMTLTAQGCGMGASIAGDAQNKLLDLPGVKEADVQVVWDPPWTPEKISPEGRTLLGIY
;
A
#
# COMPACT_ATOMS: atom_id res chain seq x y z
N MET A 1 17.36 4.29 -6.68
CA MET A 1 18.35 3.51 -5.91
C MET A 1 17.59 2.40 -5.19
N HIS A 2 17.69 1.16 -5.65
CA HIS A 2 17.17 0.01 -4.92
C HIS A 2 18.11 -0.25 -3.73
N TYR A 3 17.72 0.15 -2.52
CA TYR A 3 18.44 -0.22 -1.31
C TYR A 3 18.15 -1.70 -1.00
N THR A 4 19.06 -2.59 -1.35
CA THR A 4 19.18 -3.92 -0.73
C THR A 4 20.10 -3.78 0.48
N GLY A 5 19.56 -3.24 1.58
CA GLY A 5 20.30 -3.16 2.84
C GLY A 5 20.27 -4.52 3.50
N ASN A 6 21.30 -5.35 3.28
CA ASN A 6 21.43 -6.66 3.93
C ASN A 6 21.74 -6.57 5.43
N GLU A 7 21.88 -5.37 6.00
CA GLU A 7 22.21 -5.17 7.41
C GLU A 7 20.94 -5.14 8.28
N PRO A 8 20.93 -5.87 9.41
CA PRO A 8 19.82 -5.81 10.36
C PRO A 8 19.69 -4.41 10.97
N VAL A 9 18.44 -3.96 11.09
CA VAL A 9 18.02 -2.73 11.75
C VAL A 9 17.17 -3.09 12.96
N ILE A 10 17.37 -2.39 14.08
CA ILE A 10 16.53 -2.54 15.27
C ILE A 10 15.44 -1.49 15.26
N LEU A 11 14.18 -1.91 15.38
CA LEU A 11 13.07 -0.97 15.48
C LEU A 11 13.23 -0.07 16.70
N THR A 12 13.18 1.25 16.50
CA THR A 12 13.34 2.24 17.57
C THR A 12 12.07 2.46 18.39
N ARG A 13 10.92 2.01 17.89
CA ARG A 13 9.59 2.07 18.53
C ARG A 13 8.66 0.98 17.99
N ASP A 14 7.51 0.81 18.62
CA ASP A 14 6.42 -0.02 18.11
C ASP A 14 5.88 0.53 16.77
N VAL A 15 5.59 -0.36 15.83
CA VAL A 15 5.03 -0.02 14.51
C VAL A 15 3.95 -1.01 14.08
N GLN A 16 2.98 -0.53 13.30
CA GLN A 16 2.02 -1.38 12.62
C GLN A 16 2.54 -1.72 11.22
N ALA A 17 2.62 -3.02 10.91
CA ALA A 17 3.05 -3.50 9.61
C ALA A 17 2.04 -4.51 9.04
N THR A 18 1.94 -4.59 7.72
CA THR A 18 1.06 -5.54 7.03
C THR A 18 1.80 -6.85 6.78
N ALA A 19 1.31 -7.98 7.30
CA ALA A 19 1.92 -9.28 7.04
C ALA A 19 1.83 -9.63 5.54
N VAL A 20 2.94 -10.05 4.94
CA VAL A 20 3.02 -10.48 3.55
C VAL A 20 3.22 -12.00 3.53
N PRO A 21 2.38 -12.80 2.85
CA PRO A 21 1.31 -12.40 1.93
C PRO A 21 -0.08 -12.20 2.57
N ALA A 22 -0.23 -12.44 3.88
CA ALA A 22 -1.52 -12.61 4.53
C ALA A 22 -2.42 -11.35 4.59
N GLY A 23 -1.88 -10.15 4.43
CA GLY A 23 -2.63 -8.89 4.32
C GLY A 23 -3.15 -8.30 5.62
N HIS A 24 -3.06 -8.99 6.76
CA HIS A 24 -3.51 -8.48 8.05
C HIS A 24 -2.44 -7.61 8.73
N THR A 25 -2.89 -6.62 9.50
CA THR A 25 -2.02 -5.72 10.27
C THR A 25 -1.50 -6.42 11.53
N VAL A 26 -0.20 -6.25 11.81
CA VAL A 26 0.53 -6.81 12.95
C VAL A 26 1.31 -5.70 13.65
N ASN A 27 1.29 -5.70 14.98
CA ASN A 27 2.14 -4.81 15.78
C ASN A 27 3.53 -5.43 15.95
N LEU A 28 4.56 -4.77 15.42
CA LEU A 28 5.95 -5.14 15.64
C LEU A 28 6.51 -4.29 16.79
N PRO A 29 6.93 -4.89 17.91
CA PRO A 29 7.38 -4.13 19.07
C PRO A 29 8.76 -3.50 18.85
N GLN A 30 9.04 -2.41 19.58
CA GLN A 30 10.36 -1.83 19.70
C GLN A 30 11.41 -2.90 20.05
N GLY A 31 12.61 -2.76 19.48
CA GLY A 31 13.70 -3.70 19.69
C GLY A 31 13.65 -4.93 18.77
N THR A 32 12.60 -5.08 17.96
CA THR A 32 12.55 -6.14 16.95
C THR A 32 13.63 -5.91 15.89
N GLU A 33 14.40 -6.95 15.61
CA GLU A 33 15.38 -6.96 14.52
C GLU A 33 14.68 -7.22 13.18
N VAL A 34 14.95 -6.37 12.19
CA VAL A 34 14.36 -6.44 10.85
C VAL A 34 15.43 -6.23 9.79
N ILE A 35 15.24 -6.79 8.60
CA ILE A 35 16.11 -6.56 7.44
C ILE A 35 15.27 -5.92 6.33
N ILE A 36 15.71 -4.78 5.81
CA ILE A 36 14.98 -4.07 4.74
C ILE A 36 15.29 -4.75 3.41
N THR A 37 14.32 -5.50 2.88
CA THR A 37 14.49 -6.24 1.62
C THR A 37 14.14 -5.40 0.40
N GLN A 38 13.16 -4.49 0.54
CA GLN A 38 12.70 -3.63 -0.55
C GLN A 38 12.23 -2.27 -0.03
N ALA A 39 12.33 -1.24 -0.87
CA ALA A 39 11.72 0.07 -0.66
C ALA A 39 11.03 0.48 -1.96
N LEU A 40 9.69 0.47 -1.97
CA LEU A 40 8.88 0.71 -3.17
C LEU A 40 7.60 1.48 -2.79
N GLY A 41 7.28 2.53 -3.55
CA GLY A 41 6.00 3.26 -3.39
C GLY A 41 5.79 3.91 -2.02
N GLY A 42 6.85 4.37 -1.35
CA GLY A 42 6.74 4.90 0.01
C GLY A 42 6.39 3.80 1.04
N SER A 43 6.84 2.57 0.81
CA SER A 43 6.71 1.49 1.77
C SER A 43 7.97 0.64 1.78
N TYR A 44 8.24 0.00 2.90
CA TYR A 44 9.42 -0.83 3.12
C TYR A 44 8.97 -2.27 3.38
N THR A 45 9.49 -3.21 2.61
CA THR A 45 9.33 -4.64 2.92
C THR A 45 10.44 -5.03 3.87
N LEU A 46 10.05 -5.57 5.02
CA LEU A 46 10.91 -5.99 6.11
C LEU A 46 10.86 -7.51 6.22
N LEU A 47 12.01 -8.16 6.20
CA LEU A 47 12.15 -9.51 6.72
C LEU A 47 12.28 -9.43 8.23
N VAL A 48 11.42 -10.15 8.96
CA VAL A 48 11.41 -10.18 10.43
C VAL A 48 11.70 -11.61 10.88
N PRO A 49 12.99 -11.94 11.17
CA PRO A 49 13.39 -13.32 11.46
C PRO A 49 12.65 -13.95 12.65
N THR A 50 12.36 -13.15 13.68
CA THR A 50 11.65 -13.60 14.90
C THR A 50 10.20 -14.00 14.64
N TYR A 51 9.56 -13.41 13.63
CA TYR A 51 8.20 -13.72 13.21
C TYR A 51 8.16 -14.68 12.01
N GLY A 52 9.32 -14.99 11.41
CA GLY A 52 9.45 -15.94 10.31
C GLY A 52 8.75 -15.49 9.02
N GLY A 53 8.72 -14.19 8.73
CA GLY A 53 7.94 -13.67 7.59
C GLY A 53 8.37 -12.30 7.09
N LEU A 54 7.71 -11.89 6.01
CA LEU A 54 7.84 -10.56 5.41
C LEU A 54 6.70 -9.66 5.90
N PHE A 55 7.01 -8.40 6.16
CA PHE A 55 6.08 -7.41 6.68
C PHE A 55 6.29 -6.10 5.93
N ARG A 56 5.20 -5.43 5.54
CA ARG A 56 5.26 -4.15 4.86
C ARG A 56 4.98 -3.01 5.82
N LEU A 57 5.93 -2.08 5.89
CA LEU A 57 5.91 -0.89 6.72
C LEU A 57 5.60 0.35 5.86
N SER A 58 4.69 1.20 6.33
CA SER A 58 4.36 2.48 5.67
C SER A 58 5.45 3.53 5.87
N ASN A 59 5.58 4.51 4.95
CA ASN A 59 6.58 5.57 5.06
C ASN A 59 6.46 6.41 6.33
N LYS A 60 5.25 6.55 6.89
CA LYS A 60 5.03 7.28 8.15
C LYS A 60 5.80 6.70 9.32
N ASP A 61 6.17 5.42 9.24
CA ASP A 61 6.96 4.70 10.23
C ASP A 61 8.40 4.46 9.79
N ALA A 62 8.85 5.10 8.70
CA ALA A 62 10.21 4.96 8.17
C ALA A 62 11.29 5.38 9.18
N ASP A 63 10.98 6.32 10.08
CA ASP A 63 11.87 6.72 11.18
C ASP A 63 12.21 5.54 12.11
N ALA A 64 11.28 4.60 12.28
CA ALA A 64 11.48 3.43 13.13
C ALA A 64 12.59 2.50 12.64
N ILE A 65 12.91 2.56 11.35
CA ILE A 65 13.98 1.81 10.68
C ILE A 65 15.15 2.70 10.25
N GLY A 66 15.26 3.92 10.80
CA GLY A 66 16.35 4.85 10.50
C GLY A 66 16.31 5.42 9.06
N LYS A 67 15.13 5.43 8.44
CA LYS A 67 14.90 6.05 7.13
C LYS A 67 14.21 7.40 7.30
N GLU A 68 14.43 8.30 6.34
CA GLU A 68 13.81 9.62 6.36
C GLU A 68 12.32 9.49 6.04
N VAL A 69 11.48 9.97 6.95
CA VAL A 69 10.06 10.18 6.67
C VAL A 69 9.95 11.43 5.80
N ARG A 70 9.15 11.35 4.73
CA ARG A 70 8.95 12.53 3.87
C ARG A 70 8.13 13.56 4.64
N PRO A 71 8.48 14.85 4.62
CA PRO A 71 7.77 15.88 5.40
C PRO A 71 6.27 15.98 5.09
N GLU A 72 5.88 15.62 3.86
CA GLU A 72 4.49 15.56 3.40
C GLU A 72 3.66 14.50 4.14
N ASP A 73 4.28 13.41 4.59
CA ASP A 73 3.63 12.32 5.34
C ASP A 73 3.45 12.67 6.84
N LEU A 74 4.08 13.76 7.32
CA LEU A 74 4.06 14.19 8.73
C LEU A 74 3.11 15.36 9.02
N GLN A 75 2.56 16.00 7.99
CA GLN A 75 1.75 17.21 8.16
C GLN A 75 0.28 16.88 8.44
N PRO A 76 -0.32 17.41 9.51
CA PRO A 76 -1.77 17.32 9.72
C PRO A 76 -2.47 18.04 8.57
N ARG A 77 -3.08 17.27 7.68
CA ARG A 77 -3.89 17.79 6.58
C ARG A 77 -5.33 17.95 7.07
N ALA A 78 -5.99 19.03 6.67
CA ALA A 78 -7.42 19.20 6.93
C ALA A 78 -8.20 18.02 6.31
N PRO A 79 -9.35 17.61 6.90
CA PRO A 79 -10.18 16.57 6.31
C PRO A 79 -10.53 16.90 4.87
N LEU A 80 -10.19 16.00 3.95
CA LEU A 80 -10.51 16.16 2.54
C LEU A 80 -11.95 15.73 2.31
N THR A 81 -12.64 16.37 1.37
CA THR A 81 -14.03 16.02 1.01
C THR A 81 -14.24 16.09 -0.49
N GLY A 82 -15.27 15.41 -0.99
CA GLY A 82 -15.69 15.48 -2.40
C GLY A 82 -14.55 15.14 -3.38
N GLU A 83 -14.41 15.98 -4.42
CA GLU A 83 -13.45 15.78 -5.50
C GLU A 83 -11.98 15.83 -5.03
N GLU A 84 -11.68 16.57 -3.97
CA GLU A 84 -10.31 16.65 -3.43
C GLU A 84 -9.91 15.33 -2.78
N LEU A 85 -10.82 14.74 -2.01
CA LEU A 85 -10.62 13.42 -1.42
C LEU A 85 -10.50 12.34 -2.51
N GLU A 86 -11.34 12.39 -3.53
CA GLU A 86 -11.26 11.46 -4.66
C GLU A 86 -9.91 11.50 -5.38
N LYS A 87 -9.39 12.70 -5.63
CA LYS A 87 -8.05 12.85 -6.24
C LYS A 87 -6.98 12.23 -5.36
N GLU A 88 -6.99 12.50 -4.06
CA GLU A 88 -6.00 11.96 -3.12
C GLU A 88 -6.12 10.44 -2.96
N VAL A 89 -7.33 9.88 -2.95
CA VAL A 89 -7.55 8.41 -3.00
C VAL A 89 -6.86 7.80 -4.21
N TRP A 90 -7.04 8.38 -5.41
CA TRP A 90 -6.38 7.90 -6.62
C TRP A 90 -4.85 8.08 -6.60
N GLN A 91 -4.34 9.14 -5.98
CA GLN A 91 -2.89 9.32 -5.80
C GLN A 91 -2.32 8.27 -4.85
N VAL A 92 -3.00 8.00 -3.74
CA VAL A 92 -2.59 6.97 -2.78
C VAL A 92 -2.61 5.58 -3.41
N LEU A 93 -3.65 5.23 -4.16
CA LEU A 93 -3.72 3.94 -4.86
C LEU A 93 -2.56 3.79 -5.88
N ARG A 94 -2.11 4.87 -6.53
CA ARG A 94 -0.91 4.86 -7.40
C ARG A 94 0.40 4.61 -6.66
N THR A 95 0.44 4.77 -5.34
CA THR A 95 1.61 4.40 -4.53
C THR A 95 1.62 2.92 -4.12
N CYS A 96 0.56 2.17 -4.42
CA CYS A 96 0.47 0.75 -4.13
C CYS A 96 0.98 -0.05 -5.33
N TYR A 97 1.92 -0.97 -5.10
CA TYR A 97 2.58 -1.74 -6.14
C TYR A 97 2.28 -3.23 -6.02
N ASP A 98 2.26 -3.91 -7.16
CA ASP A 98 2.35 -5.36 -7.20
C ASP A 98 3.81 -5.77 -6.89
N PRO A 99 4.07 -6.63 -5.88
CA PRO A 99 5.44 -7.03 -5.55
C PRO A 99 6.14 -7.86 -6.63
N GLU A 100 5.38 -8.50 -7.51
CA GLU A 100 5.90 -9.34 -8.60
C GLU A 100 6.11 -8.53 -9.89
N ILE A 101 5.34 -7.44 -10.08
CA ILE A 101 5.38 -6.60 -11.28
C ILE A 101 5.67 -5.15 -10.86
N PRO A 102 6.78 -4.53 -11.31
CA PRO A 102 7.25 -3.22 -10.82
C PRO A 102 6.43 -2.03 -11.36
N VAL A 103 5.10 -2.14 -11.39
CA VAL A 103 4.12 -1.14 -11.81
C VAL A 103 3.05 -1.03 -10.72
N ASN A 104 2.50 0.18 -10.52
CA ASN A 104 1.47 0.38 -9.51
C ASN A 104 0.13 -0.24 -9.94
N ILE A 105 -0.72 -0.53 -8.95
CA ILE A 105 -2.00 -1.24 -9.17
C ILE A 105 -3.00 -0.45 -10.03
N VAL A 106 -2.87 0.88 -10.10
CA VAL A 106 -3.71 1.73 -10.93
C VAL A 106 -3.28 1.63 -12.40
N ASP A 107 -1.99 1.78 -12.67
CA ASP A 107 -1.43 1.67 -14.03
C ASP A 107 -1.43 0.24 -14.57
N LEU A 108 -1.44 -0.76 -13.70
CA LEU A 108 -1.74 -2.15 -14.07
C LEU A 108 -3.22 -2.37 -14.41
N GLY A 109 -4.10 -1.40 -14.14
CA GLY A 109 -5.53 -1.54 -14.38
C GLY A 109 -6.21 -2.55 -13.44
N LEU A 110 -5.70 -2.69 -12.22
CA LEU A 110 -6.24 -3.61 -11.21
C LEU A 110 -7.43 -3.02 -10.46
N ILE A 111 -7.58 -1.70 -10.42
CA ILE A 111 -8.72 -1.04 -9.77
C ILE A 111 -9.92 -1.03 -10.72
N TYR A 112 -11.03 -1.66 -10.31
CA TYR A 112 -12.25 -1.77 -11.11
C TYR A 112 -13.33 -0.78 -10.68
N ASP A 113 -13.41 -0.52 -9.39
CA ASP A 113 -14.41 0.36 -8.82
C ASP A 113 -13.79 1.06 -7.60
N MET A 114 -14.13 2.33 -7.43
CA MET A 114 -13.72 3.14 -6.29
C MET A 114 -14.91 4.03 -5.97
N LYS A 115 -15.44 3.89 -4.75
CA LYS A 115 -16.60 4.64 -4.28
C LYS A 115 -16.28 5.30 -2.96
N ILE A 116 -16.62 6.58 -2.87
CA ILE A 116 -16.53 7.36 -1.64
C ILE A 116 -17.95 7.62 -1.15
N THR A 117 -18.22 7.23 0.08
CA THR A 117 -19.50 7.46 0.75
C THR A 117 -19.28 8.41 1.91
N ALA A 118 -19.92 9.58 1.89
CA ALA A 118 -19.89 10.48 3.03
C ALA A 118 -20.57 9.83 4.24
N LEU A 119 -19.89 9.89 5.38
CA LEU A 119 -20.38 9.47 6.68
C LEU A 119 -20.77 10.68 7.53
N GLU A 120 -21.32 10.41 8.71
CA GLU A 120 -21.60 11.44 9.69
C GLU A 120 -20.33 12.18 10.15
N ALA A 121 -20.52 13.39 10.70
CA ALA A 121 -19.44 14.25 11.21
C ALA A 121 -18.37 14.66 10.17
N GLY A 122 -18.72 14.67 8.88
CA GLY A 122 -17.81 15.13 7.81
C GLY A 122 -16.68 14.16 7.49
N SER A 123 -16.82 12.89 7.89
CA SER A 123 -15.90 11.80 7.54
C SER A 123 -16.40 11.03 6.32
N SER A 124 -15.56 10.17 5.74
CA SER A 124 -15.89 9.39 4.54
C SER A 124 -15.48 7.93 4.70
N ARG A 125 -16.21 7.06 4.02
CA ARG A 125 -15.86 5.66 3.77
C ARG A 125 -15.38 5.50 2.33
N VAL A 126 -14.28 4.79 2.13
CA VAL A 126 -13.74 4.47 0.80
C VAL A 126 -13.87 2.97 0.55
N ASP A 127 -14.67 2.57 -0.44
CA ASP A 127 -14.80 1.19 -0.88
C ASP A 127 -14.11 1.03 -2.23
N VAL A 128 -13.16 0.11 -2.33
CA VAL A 128 -12.42 -0.20 -3.56
C VAL A 128 -12.67 -1.65 -3.95
N LYS A 129 -13.01 -1.88 -5.22
CA LYS A 129 -12.94 -3.22 -5.82
C LYS A 129 -11.74 -3.28 -6.72
N MET A 130 -10.88 -4.26 -6.48
CA MET A 130 -9.71 -4.50 -7.30
C MET A 130 -9.63 -5.97 -7.72
N THR A 131 -8.81 -6.26 -8.71
CA THR A 131 -8.50 -7.62 -9.14
C THR A 131 -6.99 -7.86 -9.10
N LEU A 132 -6.55 -9.04 -9.55
CA LEU A 132 -5.13 -9.37 -9.69
C LEU A 132 -4.81 -9.77 -11.13
N THR A 133 -3.54 -9.71 -11.48
CA THR A 133 -3.02 -10.15 -12.78
C THR A 133 -3.19 -11.66 -13.01
N ALA A 134 -3.30 -12.45 -11.93
CA ALA A 134 -3.57 -13.88 -11.98
C ALA A 134 -4.49 -14.33 -10.83
N GLN A 135 -5.46 -15.21 -11.13
CA GLN A 135 -6.30 -15.86 -10.12
C GLN A 135 -5.46 -16.75 -9.20
N GLY A 136 -5.70 -16.67 -7.89
CA GLY A 136 -4.99 -17.47 -6.89
C GLY A 136 -3.59 -16.95 -6.53
N CYS A 137 -3.19 -15.75 -6.98
CA CYS A 137 -1.96 -15.13 -6.51
C CYS A 137 -2.04 -14.88 -5.00
N GLY A 138 -1.13 -15.48 -4.24
CA GLY A 138 -1.08 -15.33 -2.77
C GLY A 138 -0.92 -13.88 -2.31
N MET A 139 -0.44 -12.99 -3.18
CA MET A 139 -0.17 -11.59 -2.87
C MET A 139 -1.42 -10.70 -2.81
N GLY A 140 -2.59 -11.19 -3.25
CA GLY A 140 -3.79 -10.37 -3.33
C GLY A 140 -4.21 -9.74 -2.00
N ALA A 141 -4.20 -10.53 -0.92
CA ALA A 141 -4.52 -10.03 0.42
C ALA A 141 -3.50 -8.99 0.89
N SER A 142 -2.22 -9.20 0.60
CA SER A 142 -1.15 -8.26 0.90
C SER A 142 -1.36 -6.92 0.17
N ILE A 143 -1.63 -6.95 -1.13
CA ILE A 143 -1.83 -5.73 -1.94
C ILE A 143 -3.08 -4.99 -1.47
N ALA A 144 -4.18 -5.70 -1.24
CA ALA A 144 -5.42 -5.11 -0.72
C ALA A 144 -5.23 -4.49 0.66
N GLY A 145 -4.52 -5.17 1.57
CA GLY A 145 -4.21 -4.66 2.91
C GLY A 145 -3.34 -3.40 2.89
N ASP A 146 -2.35 -3.30 2.00
CA ASP A 146 -1.55 -2.08 1.83
C ASP A 146 -2.38 -0.92 1.30
N ALA A 147 -3.20 -1.16 0.28
CA ALA A 147 -4.12 -0.15 -0.23
C ALA A 147 -5.08 0.31 0.87
N GLN A 148 -5.68 -0.62 1.63
CA GLN A 148 -6.58 -0.30 2.72
C GLN A 148 -5.90 0.54 3.81
N ASN A 149 -4.71 0.14 4.25
CA ASN A 149 -3.97 0.86 5.28
C ASN A 149 -3.59 2.28 4.82
N LYS A 150 -3.13 2.45 3.58
CA LYS A 150 -2.81 3.77 3.05
C LYS A 150 -4.06 4.65 2.85
N LEU A 151 -5.20 4.06 2.51
CA LEU A 151 -6.48 4.79 2.44
C LEU A 151 -6.96 5.22 3.83
N LEU A 152 -6.80 4.40 4.86
CA LEU A 152 -7.13 4.76 6.24
C LEU A 152 -6.27 5.89 6.79
N ASP A 153 -5.06 6.07 6.24
CA ASP A 153 -4.18 7.19 6.60
C ASP A 153 -4.60 8.52 5.95
N LEU A 154 -5.57 8.52 5.02
CA LEU A 154 -6.03 9.74 4.37
C LEU A 154 -6.87 10.62 5.32
N PRO A 155 -6.61 11.94 5.37
CA PRO A 155 -7.42 12.87 6.14
C PRO A 155 -8.88 12.87 5.68
N GLY A 156 -9.80 12.64 6.61
CA GLY A 156 -11.23 12.57 6.32
C GLY A 156 -11.72 11.17 5.96
N VAL A 157 -10.85 10.16 5.82
CA VAL A 157 -11.25 8.76 5.70
C VAL A 157 -11.33 8.14 7.10
N LYS A 158 -12.50 7.61 7.44
CA LYS A 158 -12.75 6.90 8.71
C LYS A 158 -12.81 5.39 8.52
N GLU A 159 -13.30 4.95 7.37
CA GLU A 159 -13.42 3.54 7.00
C GLU A 159 -12.86 3.34 5.60
N ALA A 160 -12.09 2.28 5.40
CA ALA A 160 -11.69 1.85 4.07
C ALA A 160 -11.86 0.34 3.96
N ASP A 161 -12.38 -0.13 2.83
CA ASP A 161 -12.53 -1.54 2.49
C ASP A 161 -12.02 -1.77 1.08
N VAL A 162 -11.11 -2.75 0.92
CA VAL A 162 -10.52 -3.09 -0.38
C VAL A 162 -10.81 -4.55 -0.66
N GLN A 163 -11.73 -4.79 -1.60
CA GLN A 163 -12.20 -6.12 -1.95
C GLN A 163 -11.52 -6.62 -3.22
N VAL A 164 -10.99 -7.84 -3.17
CA VAL A 164 -10.47 -8.52 -4.35
C VAL A 164 -11.62 -9.26 -5.05
N VAL A 165 -11.88 -8.90 -6.30
CA VAL A 165 -12.89 -9.49 -7.18
C VAL A 165 -12.23 -10.19 -8.37
N TRP A 166 -12.91 -11.22 -8.90
CA TRP A 166 -12.40 -12.06 -9.98
C TRP A 166 -13.17 -11.93 -11.29
N ASP A 167 -14.30 -11.21 -11.26
CA ASP A 167 -15.13 -10.94 -12.42
C ASP A 167 -15.31 -9.42 -12.58
N PRO A 168 -15.04 -8.85 -13.78
CA PRO A 168 -14.47 -9.52 -14.95
C PRO A 168 -13.01 -9.99 -14.70
N PRO A 169 -12.48 -10.96 -15.48
CA PRO A 169 -11.07 -11.32 -15.39
C PRO A 169 -10.18 -10.17 -15.89
N TRP A 170 -9.00 -10.03 -15.27
CA TRP A 170 -8.00 -9.07 -15.73
C TRP A 170 -7.37 -9.51 -17.06
N THR A 171 -7.06 -8.53 -17.91
CA THR A 171 -6.29 -8.73 -19.15
C THR A 171 -5.21 -7.66 -19.25
N PRO A 172 -4.05 -7.95 -19.86
CA PRO A 172 -2.98 -6.97 -20.08
C PRO A 172 -3.42 -5.73 -20.88
N GLU A 173 -4.55 -5.79 -21.58
CA GLU A 173 -5.12 -4.64 -22.29
C GLU A 173 -5.52 -3.51 -21.34
N LYS A 174 -5.80 -3.83 -20.07
CA LYS A 174 -6.15 -2.87 -19.01
C LYS A 174 -4.96 -2.04 -18.52
N ILE A 175 -3.73 -2.42 -18.87
CA ILE A 175 -2.52 -1.67 -18.50
C ILE A 175 -2.54 -0.31 -19.20
N SER A 176 -2.35 0.76 -18.42
CA SER A 176 -2.27 2.14 -18.91
C SER A 176 -1.07 2.36 -19.86
N PRO A 177 -1.08 3.38 -20.73
CA PRO A 177 0.06 3.71 -21.57
C PRO A 177 1.37 3.90 -20.78
N GLU A 178 1.28 4.51 -19.60
CA GLU A 178 2.40 4.71 -18.67
C GLU A 178 2.91 3.36 -18.14
N GLY A 179 1.99 2.48 -17.71
CA GLY A 179 2.33 1.13 -17.27
C GLY A 179 2.99 0.28 -18.36
N ARG A 180 2.49 0.35 -19.60
CA ARG A 180 3.07 -0.35 -20.76
C ARG A 180 4.48 0.13 -21.06
N THR A 181 4.71 1.45 -20.98
CA THR A 181 6.03 2.06 -21.15
C THR A 181 7.03 1.54 -20.11
N LEU A 182 6.61 1.45 -18.83
CA LEU A 182 7.45 0.91 -17.75
C LEU A 182 7.80 -0.57 -17.96
N LEU A 183 6.91 -1.33 -18.58
CA LEU A 183 7.12 -2.75 -18.91
C LEU A 183 7.84 -2.98 -20.25
N GLY A 184 8.10 -1.92 -21.03
CA GLY A 184 8.69 -2.03 -22.37
C GLY A 184 7.78 -2.71 -23.40
N ILE A 185 6.46 -2.62 -23.21
CA ILE A 185 5.44 -3.14 -24.13
C ILE A 185 4.96 -1.98 -24.99
N TYR A 186 5.08 -2.10 -26.32
CA TYR A 186 4.67 -1.08 -27.30
C TYR A 186 3.45 -1.55 -28.09
#